data_AF-A0A2V9HM82-F1
#
_entry.id   AF-A0A2V9HM82-F1
#
_cell.length_a   1.000
_cell.length_b   1.000
_cell.length_c   1.000
_cell.angle_alpha   90.00
_cell.angle_beta   90.00
_cell.angle_gamma   90.00
#
_symmetry.space_group_name_H-M   'P 1'
#
loop_
_entity.id
_entity.type
_entity.pdbx_description
1 polymer ?
#
loop_
_entity_poly.entity_id
_entity_poly.type
_entity_poly.pdbx_seq_one_letter_code
_entity_poly.pdbx_strand_id
1 'polypeptide(L)'
;MCGIVGYTHRFDQKYYLADDILVKSDRMSMAHSVEVRPPFLDHRIVEFAAKLPADLKIRGSQQKLVLSELRKDKLPASILAGKKTGFDIPALE
;
A
#
# COMPACT_ATOMS: atom_id res chain seq x y z
N MET A 1 -2.79 9.75 17.19
CA MET A 1 -2.17 9.37 15.89
C MET A 1 -1.74 7.90 15.84
N CYS A 2 -0.88 7.42 16.76
CA CYS A 2 -0.36 6.04 16.73
C CYS A 2 -1.43 4.92 16.68
N GLY A 3 -2.46 4.99 17.53
CA GLY A 3 -3.53 3.98 17.57
C GLY A 3 -4.43 3.95 16.33
N ILE A 4 -4.64 5.10 15.67
CA ILE A 4 -5.49 5.20 14.48
C ILE A 4 -4.81 4.52 13.29
N VAL A 5 -3.50 4.76 13.09
CA VAL A 5 -2.73 4.15 11.99
C VAL A 5 -2.65 2.62 12.12
N GLY A 6 -2.50 2.11 13.34
CA GLY A 6 -2.54 0.67 13.60
C GLY A 6 -3.92 0.06 13.36
N TYR A 7 -4.98 0.74 13.80
CA TYR A 7 -6.36 0.30 13.59
C TYR A 7 -6.74 0.28 12.11
N THR A 8 -6.46 1.35 11.36
CA THR A 8 -6.76 1.43 9.92
C THR A 8 -6.03 0.36 9.14
N HIS A 9 -4.76 0.06 9.47
CA HIS A 9 -4.02 -1.02 8.83
C HIS A 9 -4.67 -2.40 9.02
N ARG A 10 -5.19 -2.68 10.22
CA ARG A 10 -5.87 -3.95 10.49
C ARG A 10 -7.26 -4.02 9.84
N PHE A 11 -7.98 -2.90 9.82
CA PHE A 11 -9.27 -2.81 9.14
C PHE A 11 -9.09 -3.05 7.63
N ASP A 12 -8.08 -2.43 7.03
CA ASP A 12 -7.70 -2.59 5.63
C ASP A 12 -7.41 -4.06 5.29
N GLN A 13 -6.63 -4.75 6.12
CA GLN A 13 -6.34 -6.17 5.93
C GLN A 13 -7.57 -7.08 6.02
N LYS A 14 -8.52 -6.77 6.91
CA LYS A 14 -9.68 -7.63 7.12
C LYS A 14 -10.80 -7.42 6.11
N TYR A 15 -11.01 -6.17 5.69
CA TYR A 15 -12.19 -5.79 4.91
C TYR A 15 -11.80 -5.25 3.55
N TYR A 16 -10.99 -4.19 3.50
CA TYR A 16 -10.72 -3.49 2.24
C TYR A 16 -9.91 -4.32 1.24
N LEU A 17 -8.87 -5.03 1.71
CA LEU A 17 -8.08 -5.89 0.84
C LEU A 17 -8.88 -7.11 0.37
N ALA A 18 -9.51 -7.84 1.31
CA ALA A 18 -10.21 -9.09 1.01
C ALA A 18 -11.47 -8.87 0.17
N ASP A 19 -12.31 -7.89 0.54
CA ASP A 19 -13.64 -7.72 -0.02
C ASP A 19 -13.69 -6.78 -1.23
N ASP A 20 -12.64 -5.99 -1.47
CA ASP A 20 -12.60 -5.01 -2.57
C ASP A 20 -11.43 -5.23 -3.53
N ILE A 21 -10.19 -5.01 -3.08
CA ILE A 21 -9.03 -4.96 -3.99
C ILE A 21 -8.65 -6.35 -4.53
N LEU A 22 -8.45 -7.33 -3.64
CA LEU A 22 -7.91 -8.62 -4.04
C LEU A 22 -8.92 -9.42 -4.86
N VAL A 23 -10.20 -9.39 -4.49
CA VAL A 23 -11.25 -10.07 -5.25
C VAL A 23 -11.37 -9.54 -6.68
N LYS A 24 -11.25 -8.23 -6.88
CA LYS A 24 -11.29 -7.62 -8.22
C LYS A 24 -10.05 -8.00 -9.03
N SER A 25 -8.86 -7.87 -8.44
CA SER A 25 -7.61 -8.21 -9.11
C SER A 25 -7.56 -9.69 -9.52
N ASP A 26 -7.96 -10.59 -8.62
CA ASP A 26 -7.93 -12.03 -8.85
C ASP A 26 -8.86 -12.42 -9.99
N ARG A 27 -10.14 -12.02 -9.92
CA ARG A 27 -11.15 -12.31 -10.95
C ARG A 27 -10.76 -11.78 -12.33
N MET A 28 -10.26 -10.54 -12.40
CA MET A 28 -9.83 -9.96 -13.68
C MET A 28 -8.60 -10.68 -14.25
N SER A 29 -7.62 -11.02 -13.41
CA SER A 29 -6.40 -11.69 -13.86
C SER A 29 -6.66 -13.13 -14.32
N MET A 30 -7.45 -13.89 -13.56
CA MET A 30 -7.80 -15.27 -13.87
C MET A 30 -8.68 -15.37 -15.13
N ALA A 31 -9.55 -14.38 -15.38
CA ALA A 31 -10.30 -14.28 -16.64
C ALA A 31 -9.38 -14.22 -17.88
N HIS A 32 -8.14 -13.77 -17.71
CA HIS A 32 -7.12 -13.71 -18.75
C HIS A 32 -5.99 -14.73 -18.57
N SER A 33 -6.17 -15.75 -17.71
CA SER A 33 -5.15 -16.77 -17.39
C SER A 33 -3.82 -16.16 -16.90
N VAL A 34 -3.88 -15.00 -16.23
CA VAL A 34 -2.73 -14.32 -15.63
C VAL A 34 -2.80 -14.49 -14.12
N GLU A 35 -1.68 -14.84 -13.49
CA GLU A 35 -1.57 -14.86 -12.03
C GLU A 35 -0.99 -13.54 -11.51
N VAL A 36 -1.74 -12.83 -10.66
CA VAL A 36 -1.26 -11.62 -9.98
C VAL A 36 -0.76 -11.96 -8.58
N ARG A 37 0.50 -11.59 -8.29
CA ARG A 37 1.09 -11.74 -6.96
C ARG A 37 1.34 -10.38 -6.31
N PRO A 38 0.73 -10.06 -5.16
CA PRO A 38 0.96 -8.80 -4.44
C PRO A 38 2.18 -8.91 -3.50
N PRO A 39 3.39 -8.45 -3.88
CA PRO A 39 4.61 -8.77 -3.12
C PRO A 39 4.64 -8.13 -1.73
N PHE A 40 3.97 -6.98 -1.56
CA PHE A 40 3.87 -6.29 -0.27
C PHE A 40 2.96 -7.00 0.74
N LEU A 41 2.18 -8.00 0.32
CA LEU A 41 1.34 -8.81 1.20
C LEU A 41 2.01 -10.13 1.63
N ASP A 42 3.30 -10.32 1.37
CA ASP A 42 4.07 -11.40 1.99
C ASP A 42 3.98 -11.28 3.52
N HIS A 43 3.65 -12.38 4.19
CA HIS A 43 3.44 -12.40 5.65
C HIS A 43 4.61 -11.80 6.43
N ARG A 44 5.86 -11.98 5.98
CA ARG A 44 7.05 -11.42 6.64
C ARG A 44 7.05 -9.90 6.57
N ILE A 45 6.64 -9.34 5.44
CA ILE A 45 6.55 -7.89 5.24
C ILE A 45 5.39 -7.33 6.06
N VAL A 46 4.23 -7.99 6.05
CA VAL A 46 3.05 -7.56 6.80
C VAL A 46 3.30 -7.59 8.31
N GLU A 47 3.91 -8.65 8.82
CA GLU A 47 4.25 -8.78 10.24
C GLU A 47 5.30 -7.75 10.68
N PHE A 48 6.31 -7.49 9.83
CA PHE A 48 7.28 -6.43 10.07
C PHE A 48 6.59 -5.06 10.09
N ALA A 49 5.74 -4.79 9.10
CA ALA A 49 4.98 -3.56 9.02
C ALA A 49 4.05 -3.37 10.22
N ALA A 50 3.43 -4.43 10.75
CA ALA A 50 2.59 -4.36 11.93
C ALA A 50 3.35 -3.92 13.19
N LYS A 51 4.64 -4.29 13.30
CA LYS A 51 5.52 -3.93 14.43
C LYS A 51 6.15 -2.54 14.32
N LEU A 52 6.15 -1.93 13.13
CA LEU A 52 6.77 -0.61 12.91
C LEU A 52 6.03 0.51 13.66
N PRO A 53 6.76 1.42 14.33
CA PRO A 53 6.21 2.67 14.86
C PRO A 53 5.42 3.45 13.80
N ALA A 54 4.30 4.04 14.21
CA ALA A 54 3.43 4.80 13.30
C ALA A 54 4.17 5.96 12.61
N ASP A 55 5.09 6.63 13.32
CA ASP A 55 5.86 7.78 12.82
C ASP A 55 6.89 7.43 11.74
N LEU A 56 7.16 6.14 11.52
CA LEU A 56 7.93 5.63 10.39
C LEU A 56 7.05 5.33 9.17
N LYS A 57 5.73 5.19 9.36
CA LYS A 57 4.76 5.00 8.27
C LYS A 57 4.26 6.34 7.75
N ILE A 58 3.90 7.23 8.67
CA ILE A 58 3.31 8.55 8.40
C ILE A 58 3.92 9.56 9.36
N ARG A 59 4.45 10.67 8.84
CA ARG A 59 4.99 11.78 9.63
C ARG A 59 4.47 13.11 9.07
N GLY A 60 3.59 13.77 9.81
CA GLY A 60 2.88 14.96 9.31
C GLY A 60 2.07 14.61 8.05
N SER A 61 2.35 15.31 6.94
CA SER A 61 1.75 15.03 5.63
C SER A 61 2.49 13.96 4.81
N GLN A 62 3.68 13.53 5.24
CA GLN A 62 4.48 12.55 4.52
C GLN A 62 3.99 11.13 4.83
N GLN A 63 3.55 10.43 3.78
CA GLN A 63 3.16 9.03 3.83
C GLN A 63 4.27 8.15 3.24
N LYS A 64 4.24 6.84 3.52
CA LYS A 64 5.17 5.85 2.95
C LYS A 64 6.64 6.18 3.27
N LEU A 65 6.93 6.73 4.45
CA LEU A 65 8.25 7.28 4.79
C LEU A 65 9.36 6.22 4.69
N VAL A 66 9.24 5.06 5.36
CA VAL A 66 10.21 3.95 5.21
C VAL A 66 10.44 3.58 3.73
N LEU A 67 9.37 3.50 2.95
CA LEU A 67 9.45 3.11 1.54
C LEU A 67 10.12 4.18 0.67
N SER A 68 9.94 5.46 0.98
CA SER A 68 10.62 6.56 0.27
C SER A 68 12.11 6.54 0.55
N GLU A 69 12.49 6.39 1.83
CA GLU A 69 13.89 6.29 2.27
C GLU A 69 14.62 5.12 1.60
N LEU A 70 14.01 3.93 1.57
CA LEU A 70 14.59 2.73 0.94
C LEU A 70 14.84 2.86 -0.57
N ARG A 71 14.23 3.85 -1.24
CA ARG A 71 14.30 4.01 -2.70
C ARG A 71 15.05 5.25 -3.16
N LYS A 72 15.59 6.06 -2.23
CA LYS A 72 16.35 7.27 -2.55
C LYS A 72 17.45 7.06 -3.59
N ASP A 73 18.13 5.92 -3.52
CA ASP A 73 19.26 5.60 -4.41
C ASP A 73 18.83 4.80 -5.65
N LYS A 74 17.54 4.44 -5.76
CA LYS A 74 17.01 3.57 -6.82
C LYS A 74 16.06 4.26 -7.78
N LEU A 75 15.51 5.42 -7.41
CA LEU A 75 14.52 6.14 -8.20
C LEU A 75 14.86 7.63 -8.32
N PRO A 76 14.52 8.27 -9.45
CA PRO A 76 14.65 9.73 -9.59
C PRO A 76 13.88 10.49 -8.50
N ALA A 77 14.43 11.64 -8.08
CA ALA A 77 13.83 12.48 -7.06
C ALA A 77 12.40 12.94 -7.40
N SER A 78 12.09 13.11 -8.68
CA SER A 78 10.75 13.45 -9.15
C SER A 78 9.69 12.40 -8.79
N ILE A 79 10.03 11.11 -8.84
CA ILE A 79 9.12 10.02 -8.47
C ILE A 79 8.95 9.97 -6.94
N LEU A 80 10.04 10.19 -6.20
CA LEU A 80 10.03 10.15 -4.73
C LEU A 80 9.26 11.32 -4.11
N ALA A 81 9.27 12.48 -4.76
CA ALA A 81 8.49 13.65 -4.37
C ALA A 81 6.99 13.53 -4.71
N GLY A 82 6.61 12.52 -5.50
CA GLY A 82 5.23 12.28 -5.90
C GLY A 82 4.30 11.98 -4.71
N LYS A 83 3.09 12.55 -4.74
CA LYS A 83 2.05 12.25 -3.76
C LYS A 83 1.47 10.85 -4.02
N LYS A 84 0.96 10.20 -2.96
CA LYS A 84 0.19 8.96 -3.12
C LYS A 84 -1.10 9.29 -3.87
N THR A 85 -1.18 8.87 -5.13
CA THR A 85 -2.41 8.90 -5.92
C THR A 85 -3.12 7.55 -5.78
N GLY A 86 -4.44 7.58 -5.60
CA GLY A 86 -5.28 6.38 -5.66
C GLY A 86 -5.39 5.85 -7.08
N PHE A 87 -5.83 4.61 -7.21
CA PHE A 87 -6.29 4.07 -8.49
C PHE A 87 -7.79 4.30 -8.55
N ASP A 88 -8.18 5.55 -8.74
CA ASP A 88 -9.58 5.88 -8.96
C ASP A 88 -9.93 5.65 -10.42
N ILE A 89 -11.22 5.41 -10.66
CA ILE A 89 -11.75 5.37 -12.02
C ILE A 89 -11.38 6.71 -12.66
N PRO A 90 -10.78 6.73 -13.87
CA PRO A 90 -10.65 7.96 -14.63
C PRO A 90 -12.07 8.38 -15.03
N ALA A 91 -12.78 9.02 -14.10
CA ALA A 91 -13.91 9.85 -14.45
C ALA A 91 -13.31 10.94 -15.34
N LEU A 92 -13.81 11.02 -16.57
CA LEU A 92 -13.46 12.08 -17.51
C LEU A 92 -13.39 13.41 -16.75
N GLU A 93 -12.21 14.03 -16.75
CA GLU A 93 -12.18 15.48 -16.89
C GLU A 93 -12.71 15.86 -18.29
#